data_AF-A0A9K3LFS3-F1
#
_entry.id   AF-A0A9K3LFS3-F1
#
_cell.length_a   1.000
_cell.length_b   1.000
_cell.length_c   1.000
_cell.angle_alpha   90.00
_cell.angle_beta   90.00
_cell.angle_gamma   90.00
#
_symmetry.space_group_name_H-M   'P 1'
#
loop_
_entity.id
_entity.type
_entity.pdbx_description
1 polymer ?
#
loop_
_entity_poly.entity_id
_entity_poly.type
_entity_poly.pdbx_seq_one_letter_code
_entity_poly.pdbx_strand_id
1 'polypeptide(L)'
;MTTDPSSPSSAAALNPSPTVILHHDLQKHHTPSQAKEYNIFRDSAVRYLGYANEVGESFRYQFPRFVLPSYIISFGYCFADAVSSGQQAYEASSQNKSSALLATTDTLLWQSLASVLIPGATINAIVKASRYAVQHSPRSLPSPVASWLPTAIGLGSIPLIVHPIDQGVDFFMENTFRNYFTQTTGSLQDPNTTAVVDKPITESGYSNGTMSVLSNALGSASAGIIARISTHPLDTAKARLQSLNSTTTYRGPLDVLWQTFRSEGLGGWYRGFSTVIVGGTPGTIVYLCSYDMFKTTITDHMAASPAKNREESFWVHFSSGILAESVACLIYVPVDVVKERLQVQQKGDSFQYKGGWDALMKISKNEGLSGIYKGYGATLASFGPFSAFYFMFYEKFKVWSKEYLQTTTSPDTTTLPFPLVVLSSASAGALASFLTSPLDMAKLRLQVQRGAQNSTSSEQTAATNYRGMTDALRYAYQSGGVRGLFRGAGARVLHFVPATTITMTTYETCRELFYNALQERT
;
A
#
# COMPACT_ATOMS: atom_id res chain seq x y z
N MET A 1 -30.91 -70.63 -16.42
CA MET A 1 -29.69 -70.38 -17.24
C MET A 1 -30.16 -70.24 -18.68
N THR A 2 -29.79 -69.27 -19.52
CA THR A 2 -28.95 -68.03 -19.42
C THR A 2 -29.00 -67.40 -20.84
N THR A 3 -28.99 -66.10 -21.12
CA THR A 3 -28.96 -64.84 -20.33
C THR A 3 -29.24 -63.69 -21.32
N ASP A 4 -29.90 -62.59 -20.94
CA ASP A 4 -29.79 -61.31 -21.69
C ASP A 4 -30.12 -60.07 -20.83
N PRO A 5 -29.61 -58.87 -21.17
CA PRO A 5 -29.59 -57.70 -20.28
C PRO A 5 -30.55 -56.55 -20.69
N SER A 6 -30.41 -55.43 -19.98
CA SER A 6 -30.91 -54.08 -20.26
C SER A 6 -32.36 -53.75 -19.88
N SER A 7 -32.48 -52.80 -18.94
CA SER A 7 -33.69 -52.03 -18.63
C SER A 7 -33.35 -50.53 -18.75
N PRO A 8 -34.25 -49.66 -19.24
CA PRO A 8 -33.90 -48.29 -19.60
C PRO A 8 -34.02 -47.27 -18.45
N SER A 9 -33.08 -46.32 -18.44
CA SER A 9 -33.18 -44.93 -17.96
C SER A 9 -34.12 -44.59 -16.79
N SER A 10 -33.57 -44.40 -15.59
CA SER A 10 -34.15 -43.48 -14.59
C SER A 10 -33.72 -42.05 -14.90
N ALA A 11 -34.66 -41.10 -14.87
CA ALA A 11 -34.37 -39.68 -15.08
C ALA A 11 -33.37 -39.15 -14.05
N ALA A 12 -32.30 -38.51 -14.53
CA ALA A 12 -31.37 -37.80 -13.66
C ALA A 12 -32.03 -36.51 -13.16
N ALA A 13 -32.15 -36.36 -11.85
CA ALA A 13 -32.50 -35.07 -11.25
C ALA A 13 -31.40 -34.05 -11.58
N LEU A 14 -31.80 -32.84 -12.00
CA LEU A 14 -30.84 -31.76 -12.19
C LEU A 14 -30.21 -31.41 -10.84
N ASN A 15 -28.88 -31.54 -10.75
CA ASN A 15 -28.13 -30.88 -9.68
C ASN A 15 -28.26 -29.36 -9.84
N PRO A 16 -28.54 -28.59 -8.78
CA PRO A 16 -28.49 -27.14 -8.84
C PRO A 16 -27.05 -26.68 -9.13
N SER A 17 -26.91 -25.67 -9.98
CA SER A 17 -25.62 -25.11 -10.39
C SER A 17 -24.85 -24.49 -9.20
N PRO A 18 -23.50 -24.44 -9.23
CA PRO A 18 -22.71 -23.86 -8.16
C PRO A 18 -23.04 -22.37 -8.01
N THR A 19 -23.80 -22.06 -6.97
CA THR A 19 -24.26 -20.69 -6.68
C THR A 19 -23.14 -19.95 -5.94
N VAL A 20 -22.85 -18.71 -6.35
CA VAL A 20 -21.86 -17.87 -5.66
C VAL A 20 -22.43 -17.44 -4.31
N ILE A 21 -21.94 -18.05 -3.23
CA ILE A 21 -22.33 -17.68 -1.88
C ILE A 21 -21.46 -16.49 -1.43
N LEU A 22 -22.02 -15.28 -1.42
CA LEU A 22 -21.40 -14.15 -0.72
C LEU A 22 -21.71 -14.23 0.77
N HIS A 23 -20.92 -13.50 1.57
CA HIS A 23 -21.08 -13.41 3.03
C HIS A 23 -22.52 -13.07 3.48
N HIS A 24 -23.18 -12.20 2.71
CA HIS A 24 -24.57 -11.78 2.92
C HIS A 24 -25.61 -12.87 2.54
N ASP A 25 -25.29 -13.77 1.60
CA ASP A 25 -26.26 -14.77 1.12
C ASP A 25 -26.38 -15.96 2.09
N LEU A 26 -25.32 -16.23 2.86
CA LEU A 26 -25.37 -17.08 4.06
C LEU A 26 -26.43 -16.60 5.08
N GLN A 27 -26.74 -15.30 5.10
CA GLN A 27 -27.77 -14.73 5.99
C GLN A 27 -29.19 -14.88 5.41
N LYS A 28 -29.35 -14.87 4.08
CA LYS A 28 -30.69 -14.87 3.43
C LYS A 28 -31.26 -16.26 3.14
N HIS A 29 -30.44 -17.30 3.02
CA HIS A 29 -30.93 -18.66 2.68
C HIS A 29 -31.44 -19.49 3.86
N HIS A 30 -31.40 -18.97 5.10
CA HIS A 30 -31.92 -19.67 6.27
C HIS A 30 -33.47 -19.65 6.30
N THR A 31 -34.08 -20.76 5.86
CA THR A 31 -35.50 -21.05 6.13
C THR A 31 -35.71 -21.28 7.64
N PRO A 32 -36.90 -21.01 8.20
CA PRO A 32 -37.09 -20.89 9.67
C PRO A 32 -36.94 -22.18 10.51
N SER A 33 -36.43 -23.27 9.94
CA SER A 33 -36.50 -24.63 10.47
C SER A 33 -35.14 -25.33 10.65
N GLN A 34 -34.01 -24.64 10.44
CA GLN A 34 -32.68 -25.16 10.77
C GLN A 34 -32.10 -24.43 11.99
N ALA A 35 -31.53 -25.20 12.92
CA ALA A 35 -30.98 -24.67 14.16
C ALA A 35 -29.79 -23.74 13.86
N LYS A 36 -29.80 -22.54 14.45
CA LYS A 36 -28.77 -21.52 14.25
C LYS A 36 -27.40 -22.06 14.67
N GLU A 37 -26.52 -22.32 13.72
CA GLU A 37 -25.17 -22.82 13.97
C GLU A 37 -24.36 -21.74 14.72
N TYR A 38 -23.74 -22.12 15.85
CA TYR A 38 -23.14 -21.17 16.79
C TYR A 38 -21.79 -20.66 16.27
N ASN A 39 -21.75 -19.41 15.79
CA ASN A 39 -20.52 -18.83 15.25
C ASN A 39 -19.70 -18.18 16.38
N ILE A 40 -18.54 -18.77 16.70
CA ILE A 40 -17.65 -18.34 17.79
C ILE A 40 -17.25 -16.86 17.69
N PHE A 41 -17.05 -16.31 16.49
CA PHE A 41 -16.63 -14.92 16.33
C PHE A 41 -17.78 -13.93 16.48
N ARG A 42 -19.04 -14.35 16.30
CA ARG A 42 -20.21 -13.45 16.21
C ARG A 42 -21.22 -13.60 17.34
N ASP A 43 -21.44 -14.82 17.81
CA ASP A 43 -22.37 -15.15 18.89
C ASP A 43 -21.68 -15.20 20.27
N SER A 44 -20.34 -15.14 20.32
CA SER A 44 -19.58 -15.11 21.59
C SER A 44 -19.02 -13.72 21.93
N ALA A 45 -18.54 -13.57 23.18
CA ALA A 45 -17.88 -12.37 23.66
C ALA A 45 -16.58 -12.01 22.89
N VAL A 46 -16.02 -12.93 22.11
CA VAL A 46 -14.84 -12.67 21.25
C VAL A 46 -15.11 -11.53 20.25
N ARG A 47 -16.36 -11.34 19.82
CA ARG A 47 -16.78 -10.22 18.94
C ARG A 47 -16.32 -8.85 19.44
N TYR A 48 -16.28 -8.64 20.76
CA TYR A 48 -15.89 -7.35 21.34
C TYR A 48 -14.41 -7.01 21.18
N LEU A 49 -13.56 -7.96 20.78
CA LEU A 49 -12.16 -7.69 20.43
C LEU A 49 -12.03 -6.87 19.13
N GLY A 50 -13.00 -6.95 18.23
CA GLY A 50 -13.07 -6.10 17.04
C GLY A 50 -13.22 -4.62 17.36
N TYR A 51 -13.84 -4.29 18.50
CA TYR A 51 -14.03 -2.89 18.97
C TYR A 51 -12.91 -2.41 19.91
N ALA A 52 -11.77 -3.12 19.97
CA ALA A 52 -10.69 -2.79 20.90
C ALA A 52 -10.04 -1.43 20.57
N ASN A 53 -9.90 -1.09 19.29
CA ASN A 53 -9.33 0.17 18.80
C ASN A 53 -10.14 1.39 19.23
N GLU A 54 -11.47 1.34 19.24
CA GLU A 54 -12.36 2.42 19.71
C GLU A 54 -12.20 2.66 21.20
N VAL A 55 -12.07 1.58 21.99
CA VAL A 55 -11.75 1.67 23.41
C VAL A 55 -10.36 2.33 23.57
N GLY A 56 -9.34 1.86 22.84
CA GLY A 56 -8.00 2.45 22.88
C GLY A 56 -7.95 3.92 22.45
N GLU A 57 -8.69 4.32 21.42
CA GLU A 57 -8.83 5.70 20.97
C GLU A 57 -9.58 6.57 21.99
N SER A 58 -10.59 6.02 22.68
CA SER A 58 -11.25 6.67 23.81
C SER A 58 -10.26 6.96 24.95
N PHE A 59 -9.39 6.01 25.26
CA PHE A 59 -8.36 6.14 26.30
C PHE A 59 -7.09 6.89 25.86
N ARG A 60 -6.98 7.34 24.59
CA ARG A 60 -5.76 7.90 23.99
C ARG A 60 -5.12 9.05 24.78
N TYR A 61 -5.92 9.85 25.48
CA TYR A 61 -5.42 10.97 26.28
C TYR A 61 -4.95 10.57 27.67
N GLN A 62 -5.53 9.53 28.26
CA GLN A 62 -5.17 9.05 29.59
C GLN A 62 -3.99 8.08 29.50
N PHE A 63 -4.00 7.18 28.51
CA PHE A 63 -3.02 6.13 28.33
C PHE A 63 -2.61 5.94 26.85
N PRO A 64 -1.88 6.91 26.24
CA PRO A 64 -1.54 6.88 24.81
C PRO A 64 -0.74 5.64 24.35
N ARG A 65 -0.10 4.92 25.29
CA ARG A 65 0.65 3.68 25.01
C ARG A 65 -0.25 2.48 24.68
N PHE A 66 -1.53 2.50 25.07
CA PHE A 66 -2.46 1.39 24.85
C PHE A 66 -3.16 1.44 23.49
N VAL A 67 -3.10 2.57 22.78
CA VAL A 67 -3.65 2.71 21.42
C VAL A 67 -3.06 1.65 20.48
N LEU A 68 -1.73 1.54 20.41
CA LEU A 68 -1.09 0.58 19.49
C LEU A 68 -1.46 -0.90 19.82
N PRO A 69 -1.36 -1.39 21.07
CA PRO A 69 -1.88 -2.70 21.46
C PRO A 69 -3.36 -2.92 21.09
N SER A 70 -4.21 -1.91 21.24
CA SER A 70 -5.64 -2.03 20.94
C SER A 70 -5.93 -2.23 19.44
N TYR A 71 -5.17 -1.57 18.56
CA TYR A 71 -5.24 -1.83 17.12
C TYR A 71 -4.70 -3.22 16.77
N ILE A 72 -3.64 -3.70 17.44
CA ILE A 72 -3.12 -5.06 17.21
C ILE A 72 -4.17 -6.12 17.56
N ILE A 73 -4.90 -5.93 18.67
CA ILE A 73 -5.99 -6.83 19.08
C ILE A 73 -7.13 -6.81 18.06
N SER A 74 -7.59 -5.63 17.64
CA SER A 74 -8.69 -5.51 16.66
C SER A 74 -8.30 -6.06 15.28
N PHE A 75 -7.13 -5.73 14.75
CA PHE A 75 -6.64 -6.32 13.49
C PHE A 75 -6.49 -7.85 13.59
N GLY A 76 -6.03 -8.38 14.74
CA GLY A 76 -5.96 -9.81 14.98
C GLY A 76 -7.33 -10.49 14.98
N TYR A 77 -8.34 -9.86 15.60
CA TYR A 77 -9.73 -10.32 15.54
C TYR A 77 -10.28 -10.27 14.11
N CYS A 78 -10.12 -9.16 13.39
CA CYS A 78 -10.63 -8.98 12.03
C CYS A 78 -10.02 -10.00 11.06
N PHE A 79 -8.74 -10.31 11.22
CA PHE A 79 -8.07 -11.37 10.47
C PHE A 79 -8.63 -12.76 10.79
N ALA A 80 -8.91 -13.05 12.07
CA ALA A 80 -9.48 -14.32 12.49
C ALA A 80 -10.95 -14.51 12.01
N ASP A 81 -11.81 -13.49 12.09
CA ASP A 81 -13.19 -13.54 11.55
C ASP A 81 -13.19 -13.70 10.02
N ALA A 82 -12.26 -13.04 9.32
CA ALA A 82 -12.09 -13.22 7.88
C ALA A 82 -11.69 -14.65 7.50
N VAL A 83 -10.68 -15.23 8.18
CA VAL A 83 -10.26 -16.63 7.95
C VAL A 83 -11.37 -17.61 8.30
N SER A 84 -12.11 -17.40 9.40
CA SER A 84 -13.22 -18.26 9.80
C SER A 84 -14.41 -18.18 8.83
N SER A 85 -14.75 -16.98 8.35
CA SER A 85 -15.79 -16.77 7.35
C SER A 85 -15.40 -17.38 6.00
N GLY A 86 -14.11 -17.34 5.65
CA GLY A 86 -13.56 -18.10 4.54
C GLY A 86 -13.75 -19.60 4.70
N GLN A 87 -13.39 -20.16 5.85
CA GLN A 87 -13.54 -21.59 6.10
C GLN A 87 -15.01 -22.04 6.09
N GLN A 88 -15.94 -21.26 6.63
CA GLN A 88 -17.38 -21.56 6.53
C GLN A 88 -17.88 -21.56 5.08
N ALA A 89 -17.46 -20.59 4.26
CA ALA A 89 -17.80 -20.55 2.84
C ALA A 89 -17.09 -21.64 2.00
N TYR A 90 -15.94 -22.15 2.46
CA TYR A 90 -15.30 -23.33 1.87
C TYR A 90 -16.16 -24.59 2.08
N GLU A 91 -16.56 -24.82 3.32
CA GLU A 91 -17.34 -25.99 3.73
C GLU A 91 -18.75 -25.97 3.13
N ALA A 92 -19.42 -24.81 3.11
CA ALA A 92 -20.75 -24.63 2.51
C ALA A 92 -20.77 -24.75 0.97
N SER A 93 -19.68 -24.39 0.29
CA SER A 93 -19.59 -24.42 -1.18
C SER A 93 -18.94 -25.70 -1.73
N SER A 94 -19.16 -26.85 -1.10
CA SER A 94 -18.60 -28.15 -1.52
C SER A 94 -17.07 -28.14 -1.69
N GLN A 95 -16.34 -27.52 -0.76
CA GLN A 95 -14.88 -27.34 -0.80
C GLN A 95 -14.37 -26.50 -1.99
N ASN A 96 -15.15 -25.52 -2.43
CA ASN A 96 -14.70 -24.51 -3.39
C ASN A 96 -13.83 -23.44 -2.69
N LYS A 97 -12.50 -23.47 -2.91
CA LYS A 97 -11.54 -22.57 -2.23
C LYS A 97 -11.69 -21.10 -2.57
N SER A 98 -12.36 -20.74 -3.66
CA SER A 98 -12.55 -19.33 -4.01
C SER A 98 -13.84 -18.76 -3.41
N SER A 99 -14.84 -19.60 -3.11
CA SER A 99 -15.91 -19.23 -2.16
C SER A 99 -15.33 -18.88 -0.81
N ALA A 100 -14.35 -19.67 -0.34
CA ALA A 100 -13.54 -19.32 0.81
C ALA A 100 -12.81 -17.97 0.63
N LEU A 101 -12.13 -17.75 -0.49
CA LEU A 101 -11.35 -16.52 -0.71
C LEU A 101 -12.20 -15.25 -0.83
N LEU A 102 -13.34 -15.29 -1.54
CA LEU A 102 -14.24 -14.13 -1.61
C LEU A 102 -14.92 -13.86 -0.27
N ALA A 103 -15.36 -14.90 0.47
CA ALA A 103 -15.87 -14.68 1.82
C ALA A 103 -14.79 -14.11 2.75
N THR A 104 -13.54 -14.58 2.64
CA THR A 104 -12.39 -14.00 3.37
C THR A 104 -12.17 -12.54 2.99
N THR A 105 -12.19 -12.21 1.70
CA THR A 105 -11.84 -10.87 1.19
C THR A 105 -12.96 -9.86 1.43
N ASP A 106 -14.22 -10.24 1.21
CA ASP A 106 -15.40 -9.43 1.56
C ASP A 106 -15.44 -9.18 3.07
N THR A 107 -15.27 -10.23 3.90
CA THR A 107 -15.20 -10.08 5.35
C THR A 107 -14.02 -9.21 5.79
N LEU A 108 -12.82 -9.39 5.22
CA LEU A 108 -11.64 -8.61 5.62
C LEU A 108 -11.76 -7.13 5.22
N LEU A 109 -12.32 -6.82 4.05
CA LEU A 109 -12.62 -5.45 3.64
C LEU A 109 -13.69 -4.82 4.52
N TRP A 110 -14.79 -5.54 4.75
CA TRP A 110 -15.89 -5.11 5.62
C TRP A 110 -15.38 -4.83 7.03
N GLN A 111 -14.70 -5.80 7.67
CA GLN A 111 -14.14 -5.63 9.02
C GLN A 111 -13.09 -4.51 9.10
N SER A 112 -12.23 -4.36 8.08
CA SER A 112 -11.24 -3.27 8.05
C SER A 112 -11.90 -1.88 8.01
N LEU A 113 -13.00 -1.72 7.28
CA LEU A 113 -13.73 -0.46 7.18
C LEU A 113 -14.66 -0.23 8.38
N ALA A 114 -15.53 -1.20 8.67
CA ALA A 114 -16.61 -1.12 9.65
C ALA A 114 -16.14 -1.25 11.10
N SER A 115 -15.07 -1.99 11.38
CA SER A 115 -14.57 -2.22 12.75
C SER A 115 -13.27 -1.46 13.05
N VAL A 116 -12.35 -1.31 12.08
CA VAL A 116 -11.01 -0.74 12.37
C VAL A 116 -10.87 0.73 12.00
N LEU A 117 -11.09 1.07 10.72
CA LEU A 117 -10.68 2.35 10.14
C LEU A 117 -11.69 3.48 10.44
N ILE A 118 -12.97 3.27 10.12
CA ILE A 118 -13.99 4.33 10.23
C ILE A 118 -14.37 4.60 11.69
N PRO A 119 -14.64 3.60 12.56
CA PRO A 119 -14.92 3.87 13.97
C PRO A 119 -13.71 4.44 14.70
N GLY A 120 -12.51 3.90 14.47
CA GLY A 120 -11.28 4.38 15.11
C GLY A 120 -11.00 5.85 14.81
N ALA A 121 -11.18 6.28 13.55
CA ALA A 121 -11.09 7.68 13.15
C ALA A 121 -12.22 8.54 13.77
N THR A 122 -13.45 8.02 13.80
CA THR A 122 -14.64 8.70 14.34
C THR A 122 -14.51 8.96 15.84
N ILE A 123 -14.18 7.94 16.63
CA ILE A 123 -13.93 8.07 18.07
C ILE A 123 -12.76 9.02 18.33
N ASN A 124 -11.68 8.92 17.56
CA ASN A 124 -10.55 9.85 17.68
C ASN A 124 -10.98 11.32 17.47
N ALA A 125 -11.88 11.57 16.51
CA ALA A 125 -12.45 12.89 16.26
C ALA A 125 -13.39 13.36 17.40
N ILE A 126 -14.27 12.48 17.89
CA ILE A 126 -15.19 12.75 19.00
C ILE A 126 -14.44 13.13 20.27
N VAL A 127 -13.43 12.35 20.65
CA VAL A 127 -12.65 12.59 21.88
C VAL A 127 -11.79 13.86 21.75
N LYS A 128 -11.26 14.15 20.55
CA LYS A 128 -10.61 15.45 20.23
C LYS A 128 -11.57 16.63 20.40
N ALA A 129 -12.76 16.55 19.79
CA ALA A 129 -13.77 17.61 19.83
C ALA A 129 -14.28 17.85 21.25
N SER A 130 -14.56 16.78 21.99
CA SER A 130 -14.95 16.83 23.40
C SER A 130 -13.86 17.50 24.25
N ARG A 131 -12.60 17.09 24.11
CA ARG A 131 -11.49 17.74 24.83
C ARG A 131 -11.37 19.22 24.47
N TYR A 132 -11.50 19.58 23.20
CA TYR A 132 -11.45 20.98 22.76
C TYR A 132 -12.57 21.80 23.41
N ALA A 133 -13.80 21.28 23.43
CA ALA A 133 -14.95 21.92 24.07
C ALA A 133 -14.77 22.08 25.60
N VAL A 134 -14.25 21.07 26.29
CA VAL A 134 -13.94 21.15 27.73
C VAL A 134 -12.86 22.20 28.01
N GLN A 135 -11.84 22.32 27.17
CA GLN A 135 -10.74 23.29 27.34
C GLN A 135 -11.14 24.74 27.03
N HIS A 136 -12.18 24.97 26.22
CA HIS A 136 -12.67 26.31 25.85
C HIS A 136 -14.00 26.67 26.53
N SER A 137 -14.51 25.84 27.44
CA SER A 137 -15.74 26.13 28.18
C SER A 137 -15.49 27.19 29.26
N PRO A 138 -16.32 28.25 29.39
CA PRO A 138 -16.21 29.23 30.45
C PRO A 138 -16.62 28.69 31.84
N ARG A 139 -17.16 27.46 31.92
CA ARG A 139 -17.49 26.82 33.19
C ARG A 139 -16.32 25.98 33.70
N SER A 140 -15.77 26.36 34.85
CA SER A 140 -14.72 25.60 35.54
C SER A 140 -15.27 24.26 36.03
N LEU A 141 -14.97 23.19 35.29
CA LEU A 141 -15.21 21.81 35.73
C LEU A 141 -14.10 21.35 36.69
N PRO A 142 -14.41 20.54 37.72
CA PRO A 142 -13.39 19.94 38.58
C PRO A 142 -12.35 19.16 37.75
N SER A 143 -11.07 19.34 38.07
CA SER A 143 -9.94 18.71 37.36
C SER A 143 -10.09 17.20 37.03
N PRO A 144 -10.56 16.32 37.95
CA PRO A 144 -10.78 14.92 37.61
C PRO A 144 -11.93 14.72 36.59
N VAL A 145 -12.98 15.54 36.65
CA VAL A 145 -14.09 15.48 35.68
C VAL A 145 -13.60 15.95 34.31
N ALA A 146 -12.91 17.09 34.24
CA ALA A 146 -12.41 17.65 32.99
C ALA A 146 -11.39 16.75 32.25
N SER A 147 -10.64 15.92 32.97
CA SER A 147 -9.68 14.98 32.38
C SER A 147 -10.34 13.70 31.86
N TRP A 148 -11.34 13.15 32.56
CA TRP A 148 -12.01 11.90 32.18
C TRP A 148 -13.22 12.09 31.25
N LEU A 149 -13.84 13.27 31.22
CA LEU A 149 -15.03 13.55 30.42
C LEU A 149 -14.86 13.26 28.91
N PRO A 150 -13.73 13.57 28.24
CA PRO A 150 -13.54 13.20 26.84
C PRO A 150 -13.50 11.68 26.61
N THR A 151 -12.88 10.92 27.52
CA THR A 151 -12.85 9.45 27.48
C THR A 151 -14.24 8.87 27.70
N ALA A 152 -15.01 9.42 28.66
CA ALA A 152 -16.39 9.01 28.92
C ALA A 152 -17.31 9.27 27.72
N ILE A 153 -17.15 10.41 27.03
CA ILE A 153 -17.88 10.74 25.80
C ILE A 153 -17.46 9.83 24.64
N GLY A 154 -16.18 9.49 24.51
CA GLY A 154 -15.70 8.48 23.56
C GLY A 154 -16.39 7.14 23.77
N LEU A 155 -16.26 6.55 24.96
CA LEU A 155 -16.87 5.26 25.30
C LEU A 155 -18.40 5.27 25.15
N GLY A 156 -19.07 6.34 25.60
CA GLY A 156 -20.52 6.50 25.47
C GLY A 156 -21.01 6.68 24.04
N SER A 157 -20.15 7.10 23.11
CA SER A 157 -20.50 7.23 21.69
C SER A 157 -20.39 5.93 20.90
N ILE A 158 -19.63 4.92 21.37
CA ILE A 158 -19.42 3.65 20.65
C ILE A 158 -20.75 2.99 20.25
N PRO A 159 -21.75 2.78 21.15
CA PRO A 159 -23.01 2.13 20.77
C PRO A 159 -23.85 2.92 19.76
N LEU A 160 -23.62 4.23 19.63
CA LEU A 160 -24.37 5.11 18.73
C LEU A 160 -23.77 5.18 17.32
N ILE A 161 -22.46 4.94 17.17
CA ILE A 161 -21.77 5.06 15.88
C ILE A 161 -21.71 3.74 15.09
N VAL A 162 -21.78 2.58 15.75
CA VAL A 162 -21.60 1.27 15.10
C VAL A 162 -22.66 1.04 14.01
N HIS A 163 -23.96 1.04 14.34
CA HIS A 163 -25.01 0.76 13.36
C HIS A 163 -25.02 1.67 12.11
N PRO A 164 -24.86 3.01 12.23
CA PRO A 164 -24.75 3.88 11.05
C PRO A 164 -23.49 3.62 10.21
N ILE A 165 -22.36 3.25 10.83
CA ILE A 165 -21.12 2.93 10.13
C ILE A 165 -21.26 1.60 9.39
N ASP A 166 -21.77 0.55 10.04
CA ASP A 166 -22.02 -0.76 9.44
C ASP A 166 -22.89 -0.61 8.18
N GLN A 167 -24.03 0.09 8.29
CA GLN A 167 -24.94 0.36 7.17
C GLN A 167 -24.27 1.18 6.04
N GLY A 168 -23.42 2.14 6.38
CA GLY A 168 -22.67 2.93 5.40
C GLY A 168 -21.60 2.12 4.67
N VAL A 169 -20.94 1.18 5.36
CA VAL A 169 -19.94 0.27 4.77
C VAL A 169 -20.62 -0.78 3.91
N ASP A 170 -21.74 -1.36 4.35
CA ASP A 170 -22.53 -2.28 3.52
C ASP A 170 -23.03 -1.57 2.26
N PHE A 171 -23.63 -0.38 2.35
CA PHE A 171 -24.03 0.40 1.18
C PHE A 171 -22.85 0.69 0.24
N PHE A 172 -21.69 1.07 0.77
CA PHE A 172 -20.49 1.32 -0.02
C PHE A 172 -20.00 0.05 -0.74
N MET A 173 -19.92 -1.07 -0.03
CA MET A 173 -19.46 -2.36 -0.58
C MET A 173 -20.45 -2.95 -1.56
N GLU A 174 -21.76 -2.81 -1.32
CA GLU A 174 -22.81 -3.20 -2.26
C GLU A 174 -22.68 -2.45 -3.58
N ASN A 175 -22.55 -1.11 -3.54
CA ASN A 175 -22.50 -0.30 -4.75
C ASN A 175 -21.16 -0.32 -5.49
N THR A 176 -20.08 -0.81 -4.87
CA THR A 176 -18.74 -0.87 -5.47
C THR A 176 -18.27 -2.31 -5.68
N PHE A 177 -17.74 -2.93 -4.62
CA PHE A 177 -17.11 -4.25 -4.63
C PHE A 177 -18.09 -5.35 -5.06
N ARG A 178 -19.20 -5.53 -4.34
CA ARG A 178 -20.15 -6.63 -4.54
C ARG A 178 -20.89 -6.53 -5.88
N ASN A 179 -21.27 -5.33 -6.34
CA ASN A 179 -21.88 -5.13 -7.66
C ASN A 179 -20.92 -5.50 -8.80
N TYR A 180 -19.64 -5.12 -8.70
CA TYR A 180 -18.61 -5.49 -9.69
C TYR A 180 -18.43 -7.02 -9.80
N PHE A 181 -18.41 -7.76 -8.68
CA PHE A 181 -18.35 -9.23 -8.70
C PHE A 181 -19.63 -9.87 -9.25
N THR A 182 -20.81 -9.36 -8.88
CA THR A 182 -22.10 -9.93 -9.30
C THR A 182 -22.29 -9.83 -10.81
N GLN A 183 -21.97 -8.66 -11.40
CA GLN A 183 -22.01 -8.48 -12.86
C GLN A 183 -20.98 -9.35 -13.59
N THR A 184 -19.77 -9.49 -13.05
CA THR A 184 -18.70 -10.31 -13.66
C THR A 184 -19.03 -11.81 -13.69
N THR A 185 -19.81 -12.30 -12.73
CA THR A 185 -20.10 -13.74 -12.64
C THR A 185 -21.35 -14.16 -13.41
N GLY A 186 -22.27 -13.22 -13.67
CA GLY A 186 -23.48 -13.48 -14.48
C GLY A 186 -23.23 -13.62 -15.99
N SER A 187 -22.05 -13.22 -16.49
CA SER A 187 -21.70 -13.22 -17.93
C SER A 187 -20.92 -14.46 -18.41
N LEU A 188 -20.77 -15.50 -17.58
CA LEU A 188 -19.97 -16.70 -17.88
C LEU A 188 -20.81 -17.94 -18.24
N GLN A 189 -22.08 -17.75 -18.63
CA GLN A 189 -23.04 -18.84 -18.81
C GLN A 189 -23.42 -19.11 -20.28
N ASP A 190 -22.40 -19.19 -21.16
CA ASP A 190 -22.54 -19.69 -22.54
C ASP A 190 -21.85 -21.07 -22.70
N PRO A 191 -22.57 -22.16 -23.03
CA PRO A 191 -22.12 -23.53 -22.77
C PRO A 191 -21.26 -24.20 -23.87
N ASN A 192 -20.76 -23.47 -24.87
CA ASN A 192 -20.07 -24.05 -26.03
C ASN A 192 -18.69 -23.43 -26.32
N THR A 193 -17.61 -24.09 -25.87
CA THR A 193 -16.39 -24.38 -26.67
C THR A 193 -15.43 -25.26 -25.84
N THR A 194 -15.03 -26.41 -26.39
CA THR A 194 -14.14 -27.38 -25.72
C THR A 194 -12.69 -27.28 -26.19
N ALA A 195 -11.76 -27.29 -25.21
CA ALA A 195 -10.39 -27.83 -25.24
C ALA A 195 -9.39 -27.47 -26.37
N VAL A 196 -8.22 -26.94 -25.98
CA VAL A 196 -6.86 -27.49 -26.27
C VAL A 196 -5.90 -27.07 -25.13
N VAL A 197 -4.96 -27.93 -24.76
CA VAL A 197 -3.95 -27.73 -23.69
C VAL A 197 -2.53 -27.65 -24.29
N ASP A 198 -1.57 -27.09 -23.53
CA ASP A 198 -0.10 -27.00 -23.72
C ASP A 198 0.51 -25.92 -24.64
N LYS A 199 1.08 -24.87 -24.00
CA LYS A 199 2.52 -24.49 -24.05
C LYS A 199 2.87 -23.29 -23.12
N PRO A 200 4.13 -23.14 -22.67
CA PRO A 200 4.50 -22.12 -21.69
C PRO A 200 4.86 -20.75 -22.29
N ILE A 201 4.30 -19.71 -21.68
CA ILE A 201 4.73 -18.30 -21.63
C ILE A 201 5.15 -17.62 -22.96
N THR A 202 4.19 -16.97 -23.61
CA THR A 202 4.38 -15.62 -24.16
C THR A 202 3.06 -14.83 -24.03
N GLU A 203 3.13 -13.50 -23.97
CA GLU A 203 1.94 -12.64 -23.87
C GLU A 203 1.05 -12.73 -25.13
N SER A 204 -0.24 -12.39 -24.95
CA SER A 204 -1.39 -12.39 -25.91
C SER A 204 -2.21 -13.70 -26.01
N GLY A 205 -3.47 -13.62 -25.55
CA GLY A 205 -4.44 -14.72 -25.56
C GLY A 205 -5.55 -14.55 -24.51
N TYR A 206 -6.56 -13.73 -24.79
CA TYR A 206 -7.67 -13.46 -23.86
C TYR A 206 -8.58 -14.69 -23.69
N SER A 207 -8.70 -15.18 -22.45
CA SER A 207 -9.84 -15.99 -21.98
C SER A 207 -10.04 -15.92 -20.45
N ASN A 208 -8.99 -15.66 -19.67
CA ASN A 208 -9.04 -15.64 -18.18
C ASN A 208 -8.67 -14.26 -17.57
N GLY A 209 -9.06 -13.16 -18.22
CA GLY A 209 -8.56 -11.81 -17.91
C GLY A 209 -8.76 -11.36 -16.46
N THR A 210 -9.99 -11.42 -15.94
CA THR A 210 -10.36 -10.78 -14.67
C THR A 210 -9.71 -11.44 -13.44
N MET A 211 -9.59 -12.77 -13.43
CA MET A 211 -8.92 -13.49 -12.34
C MET A 211 -7.43 -13.18 -12.27
N SER A 212 -6.75 -13.10 -13.42
CA SER A 212 -5.35 -12.67 -13.48
C SER A 212 -5.19 -11.22 -12.98
N VAL A 213 -6.06 -10.30 -13.40
CA VAL A 213 -6.00 -8.89 -12.96
C VAL A 213 -6.19 -8.77 -11.45
N LEU A 214 -7.15 -9.50 -10.87
CA LEU A 214 -7.41 -9.46 -9.43
C LEU A 214 -6.25 -10.07 -8.60
N SER A 215 -5.70 -11.22 -9.01
CA SER A 215 -4.54 -11.82 -8.32
C SER A 215 -3.31 -10.92 -8.40
N ASN A 216 -3.09 -10.24 -9.53
CA ASN A 216 -1.99 -9.30 -9.72
C ASN A 216 -2.18 -8.04 -8.85
N ALA A 217 -3.41 -7.51 -8.75
CA ALA A 217 -3.72 -6.33 -7.94
C ALA A 217 -3.54 -6.60 -6.43
N LEU A 218 -4.13 -7.69 -5.92
CA LEU A 218 -3.98 -8.09 -4.51
C LEU A 218 -2.53 -8.44 -4.18
N GLY A 219 -1.84 -9.19 -5.04
CA GLY A 219 -0.42 -9.51 -4.90
C GLY A 219 0.45 -8.25 -4.83
N SER A 220 0.19 -7.27 -5.69
CA SER A 220 0.92 -5.98 -5.72
C SER A 220 0.68 -5.16 -4.45
N ALA A 221 -0.57 -5.10 -3.97
CA ALA A 221 -0.92 -4.37 -2.76
C ALA A 221 -0.26 -4.98 -1.52
N SER A 222 -0.36 -6.30 -1.34
CA SER A 222 0.26 -7.03 -0.22
C SER A 222 1.79 -6.90 -0.24
N ALA A 223 2.42 -7.11 -1.40
CA ALA A 223 3.87 -6.95 -1.57
C ALA A 223 4.33 -5.52 -1.28
N GLY A 224 3.61 -4.52 -1.78
CA GLY A 224 3.91 -3.11 -1.56
C GLY A 224 3.75 -2.66 -0.10
N ILE A 225 2.92 -3.32 0.71
CA ILE A 225 2.81 -3.05 2.16
C ILE A 225 3.95 -3.74 2.91
N ILE A 226 4.19 -5.03 2.65
CA ILE A 226 5.21 -5.84 3.34
C ILE A 226 6.63 -5.30 3.08
N ALA A 227 6.93 -4.92 1.83
CA ALA A 227 8.18 -4.27 1.47
C ALA A 227 8.36 -2.93 2.22
N ARG A 228 7.34 -2.06 2.21
CA ARG A 228 7.38 -0.77 2.91
C ARG A 228 7.59 -0.95 4.41
N ILE A 229 6.88 -1.87 5.09
CA ILE A 229 7.10 -2.17 6.52
C ILE A 229 8.57 -2.52 6.75
N SER A 230 9.11 -3.44 5.94
CA SER A 230 10.46 -3.98 6.12
C SER A 230 11.56 -2.95 5.84
N THR A 231 11.38 -2.04 4.87
CA THR A 231 12.43 -1.09 4.45
C THR A 231 12.26 0.33 4.97
N HIS A 232 11.15 0.70 5.61
CA HIS A 232 10.94 2.05 6.15
C HIS A 232 12.07 2.56 7.09
N PRO A 233 12.72 1.73 7.93
CA PRO A 233 13.90 2.18 8.69
C PRO A 233 15.05 2.65 7.78
N LEU A 234 15.28 1.96 6.66
CA LEU A 234 16.33 2.28 5.68
C LEU A 234 15.99 3.54 4.87
N ASP A 235 14.72 3.76 4.55
CA ASP A 235 14.24 5.02 3.96
C ASP A 235 14.47 6.20 4.91
N THR A 236 14.16 6.05 6.20
CA THR A 236 14.44 7.06 7.23
C THR A 236 15.95 7.33 7.37
N ALA A 237 16.80 6.31 7.25
CA ALA A 237 18.26 6.48 7.27
C ALA A 237 18.78 7.21 6.02
N LYS A 238 18.25 6.88 4.83
CA LYS A 238 18.51 7.59 3.57
C LYS A 238 18.13 9.07 3.70
N ALA A 239 16.92 9.35 4.18
CA ALA A 239 16.39 10.70 4.27
C ALA A 239 17.25 11.61 5.16
N ARG A 240 17.59 11.14 6.36
CA ARG A 240 18.48 11.85 7.30
C ARG A 240 19.87 12.11 6.71
N LEU A 241 20.46 11.18 5.95
CA LEU A 241 21.78 11.36 5.32
C LEU A 241 21.79 12.36 4.16
N GLN A 242 20.75 12.36 3.33
CA GLN A 242 20.63 13.25 2.17
C GLN A 242 20.28 14.69 2.58
N SER A 243 19.58 14.84 3.72
CA SER A 243 19.37 16.14 4.36
C SER A 243 20.69 16.79 4.76
N LEU A 244 20.74 18.13 4.69
CA LEU A 244 21.91 18.92 5.08
C LEU A 244 21.89 19.34 6.55
N ASN A 245 20.71 19.53 7.12
CA ASN A 245 20.52 20.27 8.37
C ASN A 245 20.53 19.36 9.60
N SER A 246 21.12 18.17 9.50
CA SER A 246 21.37 17.31 10.65
C SER A 246 22.49 17.92 11.50
N THR A 247 22.16 18.46 12.67
CA THR A 247 23.14 18.94 13.67
C THR A 247 24.08 17.81 14.12
N THR A 248 23.62 16.56 14.00
CA THR A 248 24.43 15.34 14.15
C THR A 248 25.15 14.98 12.85
N THR A 249 26.48 14.91 12.88
CA THR A 249 27.29 14.38 11.77
C THR A 249 27.21 12.86 11.73
N TYR A 250 26.58 12.31 10.69
CA TYR A 250 26.49 10.87 10.46
C TYR A 250 27.65 10.33 9.62
N ARG A 251 28.19 9.16 10.00
CA ARG A 251 29.25 8.45 9.26
C ARG A 251 28.71 7.55 8.13
N GLY A 252 27.47 7.07 8.24
CA GLY A 252 26.85 6.18 7.26
C GLY A 252 25.45 5.71 7.67
N PRO A 253 24.78 4.86 6.85
CA PRO A 253 23.38 4.48 7.08
C PRO A 253 23.16 3.71 8.40
N LEU A 254 24.05 2.78 8.73
CA LEU A 254 23.96 2.00 9.98
C LEU A 254 24.16 2.88 11.22
N ASP A 255 25.03 3.87 11.13
CA ASP A 255 25.26 4.87 12.18
C ASP A 255 24.01 5.74 12.40
N VAL A 256 23.31 6.12 11.33
CA VAL A 256 22.03 6.84 11.41
C VAL A 256 20.96 6.00 12.11
N LEU A 257 20.82 4.72 11.74
CA LEU A 257 19.87 3.80 12.38
C LEU A 257 20.18 3.67 13.87
N TRP A 258 21.45 3.44 14.22
CA TRP A 258 21.91 3.26 15.59
C TRP A 258 21.69 4.51 16.46
N GLN A 259 22.11 5.69 15.96
CA GLN A 259 21.90 6.95 16.67
C GLN A 259 20.40 7.28 16.82
N THR A 260 19.59 7.04 15.78
CA THR A 260 18.13 7.24 15.82
C THR A 260 17.47 6.31 16.84
N PHE A 261 17.87 5.04 16.88
CA PHE A 261 17.38 4.10 17.89
C PHE A 261 17.74 4.55 19.31
N ARG A 262 18.98 5.02 19.53
CA ARG A 262 19.44 5.49 20.85
C ARG A 262 18.77 6.79 21.31
N SER A 263 18.38 7.69 20.41
CA SER A 263 17.79 9.00 20.74
C SER A 263 16.24 9.01 20.76
N GLU A 264 15.61 8.28 19.84
CA GLU A 264 14.18 8.30 19.54
C GLU A 264 13.49 6.93 19.69
N GLY A 265 14.25 5.84 19.82
CA GLY A 265 13.74 4.47 19.87
C GLY A 265 13.18 3.98 18.52
N LEU A 266 12.47 2.85 18.55
CA LEU A 266 11.80 2.28 17.37
C LEU A 266 10.82 3.26 16.71
N GLY A 267 10.20 4.15 17.48
CA GLY A 267 9.31 5.20 16.98
C GLY A 267 10.02 6.23 16.09
N GLY A 268 11.35 6.37 16.19
CA GLY A 268 12.16 7.19 15.29
C GLY A 268 12.30 6.56 13.90
N TRP A 269 12.52 5.24 13.82
CA TRP A 269 12.67 4.52 12.56
C TRP A 269 11.42 4.54 11.69
N TYR A 270 10.22 4.49 12.31
CA TYR A 270 8.92 4.43 11.61
C TYR A 270 8.21 5.80 11.50
N ARG A 271 8.93 6.92 11.65
CA ARG A 271 8.35 8.25 11.44
C ARG A 271 7.88 8.40 9.99
N GLY A 272 6.67 8.94 9.81
CA GLY A 272 6.05 9.12 8.50
C GLY A 272 5.37 7.87 7.91
N PHE A 273 5.56 6.67 8.49
CA PHE A 273 5.03 5.42 7.91
C PHE A 273 3.52 5.45 7.67
N SER A 274 2.73 5.95 8.63
CA SER A 274 1.27 6.06 8.47
C SER A 274 0.86 7.01 7.33
N THR A 275 1.64 8.05 7.03
CA THR A 275 1.40 8.94 5.89
C THR A 275 1.60 8.19 4.57
N VAL A 276 2.64 7.34 4.49
CA VAL A 276 2.95 6.54 3.29
C VAL A 276 1.88 5.49 3.03
N ILE A 277 1.34 4.82 4.06
CA ILE A 277 0.27 3.83 3.88
C ILE A 277 -1.04 4.49 3.45
N VAL A 278 -1.45 5.57 4.12
CA VAL A 278 -2.74 6.24 3.85
C VAL A 278 -2.74 6.95 2.49
N GLY A 279 -1.65 7.65 2.15
CA GLY A 279 -1.60 8.46 0.91
C GLY A 279 -0.86 7.80 -0.26
N GLY A 280 0.09 6.89 0.00
CA GLY A 280 0.86 6.22 -1.04
C GLY A 280 0.05 5.21 -1.84
N THR A 281 -0.85 4.45 -1.20
CA THR A 281 -1.68 3.45 -1.90
C THR A 281 -2.63 4.08 -2.93
N PRO A 282 -3.40 5.15 -2.61
CA PRO A 282 -4.16 5.89 -3.63
C PRO A 282 -3.29 6.46 -4.75
N GLY A 283 -2.10 6.98 -4.43
CA GLY A 283 -1.14 7.46 -5.43
C GLY A 283 -0.69 6.37 -6.40
N THR A 284 -0.45 5.14 -5.91
CA THR A 284 -0.10 3.99 -6.76
C THR A 284 -1.26 3.54 -7.65
N ILE A 285 -2.50 3.57 -7.15
CA ILE A 285 -3.68 3.28 -7.97
C ILE A 285 -3.83 4.31 -9.10
N VAL A 286 -3.75 5.61 -8.77
CA VAL A 286 -3.82 6.69 -9.76
C VAL A 286 -2.69 6.58 -10.78
N TYR A 287 -1.47 6.23 -10.37
CA TYR A 287 -0.36 5.97 -11.28
C TYR A 287 -0.69 4.86 -12.27
N LEU A 288 -1.11 3.68 -11.80
CA LEU A 288 -1.40 2.53 -12.67
C LEU A 288 -2.55 2.81 -13.64
N CYS A 289 -3.68 3.32 -13.15
CA CYS A 289 -4.81 3.65 -14.01
C CYS A 289 -4.47 4.73 -15.06
N SER A 290 -3.70 5.76 -14.67
CA SER A 290 -3.23 6.79 -15.60
C SER A 290 -2.24 6.22 -16.62
N TYR A 291 -1.36 5.31 -16.20
CA TYR A 291 -0.39 4.64 -17.05
C TYR A 291 -1.08 3.81 -18.13
N ASP A 292 -2.07 3.00 -17.77
CA ASP A 292 -2.83 2.19 -18.72
C ASP A 292 -3.62 3.08 -19.70
N MET A 293 -4.28 4.14 -19.21
CA MET A 293 -4.95 5.14 -20.04
C MET A 293 -4.00 5.82 -21.03
N PHE A 294 -2.82 6.29 -20.58
CA PHE A 294 -1.87 6.95 -21.46
C PHE A 294 -1.18 5.96 -22.41
N LYS A 295 -0.90 4.73 -21.98
CA LYS A 295 -0.31 3.69 -22.83
C LYS A 295 -1.25 3.33 -23.99
N THR A 296 -2.53 3.06 -23.69
CA THR A 296 -3.55 2.79 -24.72
C THR A 296 -3.69 3.98 -25.67
N THR A 297 -4.02 5.17 -25.12
CA THR A 297 -4.18 6.41 -25.91
C THR A 297 -2.99 6.71 -26.84
N ILE A 298 -1.74 6.57 -26.36
CA ILE A 298 -0.54 6.80 -27.18
C ILE A 298 -0.35 5.71 -28.24
N THR A 299 -0.67 4.45 -27.93
CA THR A 299 -0.61 3.34 -28.87
C THR A 299 -1.65 3.50 -29.98
N ASP A 300 -2.87 3.89 -29.62
CA ASP A 300 -3.99 4.12 -30.53
C ASP A 300 -3.74 5.33 -31.44
N HIS A 301 -3.25 6.46 -30.90
CA HIS A 301 -2.85 7.60 -31.72
C HIS A 301 -1.67 7.28 -32.66
N MET A 302 -0.81 6.33 -32.31
CA MET A 302 0.26 5.85 -33.16
C MET A 302 -0.22 4.86 -34.25
N ALA A 303 -1.44 4.32 -34.18
CA ALA A 303 -1.94 3.24 -35.04
C ALA A 303 -2.01 3.59 -36.55
N ALA A 304 -1.85 4.86 -36.93
CA ALA A 304 -1.75 5.32 -38.31
C ALA A 304 -0.48 4.87 -39.09
N SER A 305 0.25 3.84 -38.63
CA SER A 305 1.36 3.24 -39.39
C SER A 305 1.56 1.75 -39.04
N PRO A 306 1.69 0.85 -40.03
CA PRO A 306 1.70 -0.59 -39.80
C PRO A 306 3.10 -1.10 -39.41
N ALA A 307 3.36 -1.32 -38.11
CA ALA A 307 4.57 -1.97 -37.64
C ALA A 307 4.28 -2.85 -36.40
N LYS A 308 4.67 -4.13 -36.48
CA LYS A 308 4.19 -5.23 -35.63
C LYS A 308 4.73 -5.27 -34.18
N ASN A 309 5.68 -4.40 -33.83
CA ASN A 309 6.43 -4.47 -32.56
C ASN A 309 6.28 -3.17 -31.72
N ARG A 310 5.10 -2.54 -31.71
CA ARG A 310 4.90 -1.22 -31.12
C ARG A 310 4.56 -1.20 -29.63
N GLU A 311 3.92 -2.24 -29.11
CA GLU A 311 3.52 -2.32 -27.69
C GLU A 311 4.71 -2.37 -26.72
N GLU A 312 5.88 -2.85 -27.18
CA GLU A 312 7.15 -2.90 -26.43
C GLU A 312 8.03 -1.64 -26.63
N SER A 313 7.54 -0.62 -27.33
CA SER A 313 8.36 0.56 -27.65
C SER A 313 8.73 1.33 -26.38
N PHE A 314 10.04 1.41 -26.07
CA PHE A 314 10.58 2.18 -24.94
C PHE A 314 9.96 3.57 -24.82
N TRP A 315 9.76 4.27 -25.95
CA TRP A 315 9.19 5.62 -25.97
C TRP A 315 7.73 5.67 -25.54
N VAL A 316 6.93 4.64 -25.84
CA VAL A 316 5.53 4.54 -25.39
C VAL A 316 5.49 4.34 -23.88
N HIS A 317 6.26 3.39 -23.34
CA HIS A 317 6.35 3.16 -21.90
C HIS A 317 6.93 4.34 -21.12
N PHE A 318 7.96 5.01 -21.66
CA PHE A 318 8.60 6.16 -21.03
C PHE A 318 7.68 7.38 -20.98
N SER A 319 6.99 7.69 -22.10
CA SER A 319 6.07 8.84 -22.17
C SER A 319 4.80 8.62 -21.35
N SER A 320 4.15 7.46 -21.46
CA SER A 320 3.01 7.09 -20.58
C SER A 320 3.40 7.09 -19.11
N GLY A 321 4.59 6.57 -18.75
CA GLY A 321 5.13 6.61 -17.40
C GLY A 321 5.31 8.02 -16.83
N ILE A 322 5.83 8.97 -17.62
CA ILE A 322 6.02 10.37 -17.20
C ILE A 322 4.68 11.12 -17.06
N LEU A 323 3.73 10.86 -17.96
CA LEU A 323 2.39 11.46 -17.88
C LEU A 323 1.61 10.90 -16.67
N ALA A 324 1.67 9.59 -16.45
CA ALA A 324 1.07 8.93 -15.29
C ALA A 324 1.67 9.41 -13.96
N GLU A 325 3.00 9.52 -13.89
CA GLU A 325 3.68 10.08 -12.71
C GLU A 325 3.30 11.54 -12.47
N SER A 326 3.04 12.33 -13.54
CA SER A 326 2.55 13.70 -13.40
C SER A 326 1.17 13.75 -12.74
N VAL A 327 0.23 12.88 -13.13
CA VAL A 327 -1.09 12.80 -12.47
C VAL A 327 -0.95 12.27 -11.03
N ALA A 328 -0.15 11.21 -10.82
CA ALA A 328 0.05 10.60 -9.50
C ALA A 328 0.78 11.53 -8.51
N CYS A 329 1.66 12.42 -9.00
CA CYS A 329 2.34 13.43 -8.19
C CYS A 329 1.38 14.39 -7.47
N LEU A 330 0.13 14.54 -7.92
CA LEU A 330 -0.90 15.28 -7.21
C LEU A 330 -1.19 14.71 -5.81
N ILE A 331 -1.02 13.39 -5.63
CA ILE A 331 -1.16 12.67 -4.37
C ILE A 331 0.22 12.39 -3.74
N TYR A 332 1.20 11.92 -4.54
CA TYR A 332 2.52 11.55 -4.00
C TYR A 332 3.31 12.72 -3.42
N VAL A 333 3.30 13.90 -4.05
CA VAL A 333 4.15 15.02 -3.57
C VAL A 333 3.73 15.54 -2.19
N PRO A 334 2.43 15.77 -1.89
CA PRO A 334 1.99 16.06 -0.52
C PRO A 334 2.40 14.99 0.51
N VAL A 335 2.30 13.71 0.13
CA VAL A 335 2.63 12.56 0.98
C VAL A 335 4.13 12.49 1.26
N ASP A 336 4.97 12.63 0.22
CA ASP A 336 6.42 12.68 0.31
C ASP A 336 6.87 13.87 1.17
N VAL A 337 6.39 15.08 0.91
CA VAL A 337 6.77 16.27 1.68
C VAL A 337 6.50 16.08 3.17
N VAL A 338 5.34 15.54 3.53
CA VAL A 338 5.01 15.22 4.92
C VAL A 338 5.90 14.09 5.47
N LYS A 339 6.11 13.01 4.73
CA LYS A 339 6.95 11.87 5.12
C LYS A 339 8.40 12.29 5.37
N GLU A 340 9.04 12.95 4.40
CA GLU A 340 10.44 13.36 4.46
C GLU A 340 10.68 14.35 5.61
N ARG A 341 9.78 15.32 5.81
CA ARG A 341 9.85 16.25 6.95
C ARG A 341 9.69 15.56 8.30
N LEU A 342 8.90 14.48 8.39
CA LEU A 342 8.77 13.65 9.59
C LEU A 342 9.99 12.76 9.84
N GLN A 343 10.61 12.23 8.79
CA GLN A 343 11.80 11.37 8.88
C GLN A 343 13.05 12.17 9.26
N VAL A 344 13.25 13.34 8.66
CA VAL A 344 14.44 14.18 8.91
C VAL A 344 14.41 14.89 10.27
N GLN A 345 13.24 15.25 10.81
CA GLN A 345 13.18 15.97 12.09
C GLN A 345 13.89 15.20 13.22
N GLN A 346 14.67 15.90 14.04
CA GLN A 346 15.46 15.30 15.13
C GLN A 346 14.90 15.70 16.51
N LYS A 347 15.21 14.88 17.52
CA LYS A 347 14.82 15.14 18.90
C LYS A 347 15.69 16.27 19.48
N GLY A 348 15.15 17.48 19.51
CA GLY A 348 15.86 18.71 19.87
C GLY A 348 15.52 19.89 18.96
N ASP A 349 14.99 19.62 17.75
CA ASP A 349 14.51 20.68 16.84
C ASP A 349 13.52 21.63 17.55
N SER A 350 13.74 22.95 17.39
CA SER A 350 12.83 23.99 17.88
C SER A 350 11.42 23.90 17.28
N PHE A 351 11.28 23.27 16.11
CA PHE A 351 10.02 23.03 15.44
C PHE A 351 9.87 21.54 15.09
N GLN A 352 8.90 20.89 15.74
CA GLN A 352 8.57 19.47 15.56
C GLN A 352 7.12 19.24 15.12
N TYR A 353 6.93 18.12 14.44
CA TYR A 353 5.67 17.59 13.97
C TYR A 353 5.27 16.36 14.81
N LYS A 354 4.05 16.38 15.36
CA LYS A 354 3.49 15.30 16.18
C LYS A 354 3.02 14.08 15.37
N GLY A 355 2.89 14.23 14.06
CA GLY A 355 2.48 13.18 13.12
C GLY A 355 2.08 13.76 11.75
N GLY A 356 1.66 12.91 10.80
CA GLY A 356 1.34 13.30 9.42
C GLY A 356 0.31 14.42 9.30
N TRP A 357 -0.78 14.34 10.06
CA TRP A 357 -1.85 15.34 10.03
C TRP A 357 -1.42 16.70 10.62
N ASP A 358 -0.67 16.69 11.72
CA ASP A 358 -0.09 17.90 12.32
C ASP A 358 0.95 18.55 11.39
N ALA A 359 1.74 17.74 10.68
CA ALA A 359 2.64 18.21 9.63
C ALA A 359 1.89 18.85 8.47
N LEU A 360 0.90 18.18 7.89
CA LEU A 360 0.11 18.71 6.77
C LEU A 360 -0.56 20.05 7.14
N MET A 361 -1.18 20.15 8.31
CA MET A 361 -1.75 21.42 8.79
C MET A 361 -0.71 22.52 8.94
N LYS A 362 0.42 22.24 9.59
CA LYS A 362 1.49 23.23 9.82
C LYS A 362 2.10 23.72 8.50
N ILE A 363 2.32 22.82 7.55
CA ILE A 363 2.82 23.16 6.21
C ILE A 363 1.79 24.02 5.48
N SER A 364 0.51 23.60 5.47
CA SER A 364 -0.58 24.36 4.85
C SER A 364 -0.72 25.77 5.45
N LYS A 365 -0.58 25.91 6.77
CA LYS A 365 -0.74 27.19 7.46
C LYS A 365 0.46 28.13 7.27
N ASN A 366 1.68 27.59 7.28
CA ASN A 366 2.91 28.39 7.32
C ASN A 366 3.52 28.62 5.92
N GLU A 367 3.29 27.70 4.97
CA GLU A 367 3.90 27.70 3.63
C GLU A 367 2.87 27.63 2.48
N GLY A 368 1.58 27.45 2.80
CA GLY A 368 0.51 27.33 1.82
C GLY A 368 0.66 26.13 0.88
N LEU A 369 -0.02 26.21 -0.27
CA LEU A 369 0.05 25.18 -1.32
C LEU A 369 1.48 24.99 -1.88
N SER A 370 2.29 26.05 -1.91
CA SER A 370 3.68 26.01 -2.35
C SER A 370 4.56 25.12 -1.47
N GLY A 371 4.30 25.10 -0.15
CA GLY A 371 4.95 24.19 0.79
C GLY A 371 4.53 22.73 0.60
N ILE A 372 3.25 22.48 0.31
CA ILE A 372 2.69 21.13 0.13
C ILE A 372 3.19 20.48 -1.16
N TYR A 373 3.27 21.23 -2.26
CA TYR A 373 3.73 20.75 -3.57
C TYR A 373 5.23 21.02 -3.81
N LYS A 374 5.99 21.29 -2.75
CA LYS A 374 7.41 21.64 -2.84
C LYS A 374 8.21 20.47 -3.42
N GLY A 375 8.95 20.72 -4.50
CA GLY A 375 9.69 19.66 -5.19
C GLY A 375 8.87 18.81 -6.18
N TYR A 376 7.66 19.23 -6.58
CA TYR A 376 6.90 18.55 -7.64
C TYR A 376 7.72 18.36 -8.94
N GLY A 377 8.25 19.45 -9.51
CA GLY A 377 9.09 19.37 -10.71
C GLY A 377 10.41 18.60 -10.49
N ALA A 378 10.94 18.62 -9.26
CA ALA A 378 12.11 17.82 -8.88
C ALA A 378 11.80 16.32 -8.80
N THR A 379 10.56 15.95 -8.48
CA THR A 379 10.08 14.56 -8.47
C THR A 379 10.03 14.01 -9.89
N LEU A 380 9.36 14.71 -10.81
CA LEU A 380 9.31 14.35 -12.23
C LEU A 380 10.70 14.29 -12.88
N ALA A 381 11.55 15.29 -12.62
CA ALA A 381 12.92 15.33 -13.11
C ALA A 381 13.82 14.20 -12.57
N SER A 382 13.45 13.58 -11.44
CA SER A 382 14.16 12.42 -10.87
C SER A 382 13.62 11.08 -11.37
N PHE A 383 12.30 10.99 -11.59
CA PHE A 383 11.60 9.76 -11.97
C PHE A 383 12.02 9.24 -13.36
N GLY A 384 12.06 10.13 -14.36
CA GLY A 384 12.42 9.76 -15.74
C GLY A 384 13.81 9.12 -15.85
N PRO A 385 14.89 9.80 -15.42
CA PRO A 385 16.22 9.24 -15.44
C PRO A 385 16.34 7.93 -14.65
N PHE A 386 15.66 7.83 -13.49
CA PHE A 386 15.69 6.60 -12.71
C PHE A 386 15.06 5.42 -13.48
N SER A 387 13.87 5.63 -14.05
CA SER A 387 13.16 4.60 -14.81
C SER A 387 13.94 4.17 -16.06
N ALA A 388 14.49 5.12 -16.81
CA ALA A 388 15.29 4.83 -18.00
C ALA A 388 16.54 3.99 -17.67
N PHE A 389 17.30 4.35 -16.63
CA PHE A 389 18.45 3.55 -16.20
C PHE A 389 18.02 2.19 -15.64
N TYR A 390 16.93 2.12 -14.86
CA TYR A 390 16.44 0.87 -14.30
C TYR A 390 16.09 -0.14 -15.40
N PHE A 391 15.25 0.23 -16.38
CA PHE A 391 14.90 -0.66 -17.49
C PHE A 391 16.11 -1.06 -18.33
N MET A 392 16.99 -0.10 -18.67
CA MET A 392 18.20 -0.39 -19.45
C MET A 392 19.11 -1.42 -18.76
N PHE A 393 19.36 -1.27 -17.45
CA PHE A 393 20.17 -2.23 -16.71
C PHE A 393 19.44 -3.55 -16.46
N TYR A 394 18.13 -3.51 -16.23
CA TYR A 394 17.33 -4.72 -16.01
C TYR A 394 17.31 -5.63 -17.25
N GLU A 395 17.11 -5.07 -18.44
CA GLU A 395 17.21 -5.84 -19.69
C GLU A 395 18.63 -6.39 -19.91
N LYS A 396 19.66 -5.58 -19.69
CA LYS A 396 21.06 -6.04 -19.85
C LYS A 396 21.45 -7.12 -18.85
N PHE A 397 21.02 -7.04 -17.59
CA PHE A 397 21.31 -8.07 -16.59
C PHE A 397 20.48 -9.35 -16.80
N LYS A 398 19.24 -9.27 -17.30
CA LYS A 398 18.48 -10.44 -17.74
C LYS A 398 19.18 -11.16 -18.90
N VAL A 399 19.64 -10.43 -19.92
CA VAL A 399 20.38 -11.00 -21.06
C VAL A 399 21.66 -11.69 -20.59
N TRP A 400 22.49 -11.00 -19.78
CA TRP A 400 23.72 -11.59 -19.25
C TRP A 400 23.47 -12.82 -18.36
N SER A 401 22.43 -12.79 -17.52
CA SER A 401 22.02 -13.95 -16.71
C SER A 401 21.56 -15.13 -17.57
N LYS A 402 20.92 -14.87 -18.72
CA LYS A 402 20.48 -15.90 -19.67
C LYS A 402 21.67 -16.52 -20.39
N GLU A 403 22.60 -15.70 -20.89
CA GLU A 403 23.86 -16.16 -21.50
C GLU A 403 24.67 -17.03 -20.53
N TYR A 404 24.76 -16.63 -19.26
CA TYR A 404 25.43 -17.40 -18.20
C TYR A 404 24.75 -18.75 -17.92
N LEU A 405 23.41 -18.81 -17.93
CA LEU A 405 22.66 -20.04 -17.70
C LEU A 405 22.77 -21.02 -18.88
N GLN A 406 22.75 -20.49 -20.10
CA GLN A 406 22.93 -21.25 -21.34
C GLN A 406 24.33 -21.87 -21.45
N THR A 407 25.37 -21.19 -20.96
CA THR A 407 26.74 -21.73 -20.93
C THR A 407 27.01 -22.70 -19.78
N THR A 408 26.26 -22.63 -18.67
CA THR A 408 26.57 -23.36 -17.43
C THR A 408 25.67 -24.57 -17.16
N THR A 409 24.41 -24.57 -17.59
CA THR A 409 23.42 -25.58 -17.11
C THR A 409 22.62 -26.26 -18.21
N SER A 410 22.05 -25.52 -19.16
CA SER A 410 21.24 -26.12 -20.24
C SER A 410 21.10 -25.16 -21.43
N PRO A 411 21.56 -25.53 -22.64
CA PRO A 411 21.62 -24.62 -23.79
C PRO A 411 20.23 -24.16 -24.28
N ASP A 412 19.21 -25.00 -24.12
CA ASP A 412 17.83 -24.73 -24.60
C ASP A 412 16.97 -23.91 -23.62
N THR A 413 17.54 -23.39 -22.52
CA THR A 413 16.76 -22.66 -21.51
C THR A 413 16.32 -21.28 -22.02
N THR A 414 15.05 -21.16 -22.40
CA THR A 414 14.47 -19.90 -22.91
C THR A 414 14.03 -18.93 -21.80
N THR A 415 13.63 -19.44 -20.63
CA THR A 415 13.08 -18.69 -19.49
C THR A 415 14.09 -18.55 -18.35
N LEU A 416 14.19 -17.36 -17.77
CA LEU A 416 15.10 -17.10 -16.64
C LEU A 416 14.47 -17.57 -15.31
N PRO A 417 15.17 -18.35 -14.46
CA PRO A 417 14.64 -18.76 -13.16
C PRO A 417 14.50 -17.56 -12.21
N PHE A 418 13.46 -17.57 -11.38
CA PHE A 418 13.09 -16.44 -10.51
C PHE A 418 14.25 -15.82 -9.70
N PRO A 419 15.15 -16.58 -9.04
CA PRO A 419 16.28 -15.98 -8.31
C PRO A 419 17.21 -15.11 -9.18
N LEU A 420 17.39 -15.45 -10.47
CA LEU A 420 18.16 -14.63 -11.41
C LEU A 420 17.38 -13.40 -11.89
N VAL A 421 16.05 -13.48 -11.98
CA VAL A 421 15.18 -12.32 -12.26
C VAL A 421 15.28 -11.30 -11.12
N VAL A 422 15.17 -11.76 -9.87
CA VAL A 422 15.36 -10.94 -8.66
C VAL A 422 16.76 -10.35 -8.61
N LEU A 423 17.81 -11.15 -8.86
CA LEU A 423 19.18 -10.65 -8.86
C LEU A 423 19.42 -9.59 -9.95
N SER A 424 18.86 -9.78 -11.15
CA SER A 424 18.90 -8.80 -12.23
C SER A 424 18.18 -7.50 -11.85
N SER A 425 16.99 -7.61 -11.26
CA SER A 425 16.19 -6.46 -10.81
C SER A 425 16.84 -5.69 -9.66
N ALA A 426 17.35 -6.40 -8.64
CA ALA A 426 18.08 -5.82 -7.52
C ALA A 426 19.36 -5.11 -7.97
N SER A 427 20.13 -5.73 -8.87
CA SER A 427 21.36 -5.14 -9.42
C SER A 427 21.07 -3.92 -10.29
N ALA A 428 20.02 -3.97 -11.12
CA ALA A 428 19.56 -2.83 -11.91
C ALA A 428 19.10 -1.67 -11.01
N GLY A 429 18.32 -1.97 -9.98
CA GLY A 429 17.87 -1.02 -8.96
C GLY A 429 19.04 -0.38 -8.20
N ALA A 430 20.05 -1.17 -7.81
CA ALA A 430 21.26 -0.66 -7.17
C ALA A 430 22.01 0.34 -8.06
N LEU A 431 22.27 -0.01 -9.33
CA LEU A 431 23.03 0.83 -10.24
C LEU A 431 22.24 2.09 -10.67
N ALA A 432 20.96 1.95 -11.01
CA ALA A 432 20.09 3.08 -11.35
C ALA A 432 19.88 4.04 -10.16
N SER A 433 19.69 3.52 -8.94
CA SER A 433 19.55 4.35 -7.75
C SER A 433 20.85 5.05 -7.36
N PHE A 434 22.01 4.41 -7.56
CA PHE A 434 23.32 5.04 -7.39
C PHE A 434 23.50 6.21 -8.38
N LEU A 435 23.37 5.96 -9.69
CA LEU A 435 23.59 6.99 -10.71
C LEU A 435 22.64 8.18 -10.59
N THR A 436 21.38 7.96 -10.19
CA THR A 436 20.40 9.04 -9.99
C THR A 436 20.39 9.63 -8.57
N SER A 437 21.30 9.21 -7.68
CA SER A 437 21.36 9.72 -6.30
C SER A 437 21.49 11.24 -6.18
N PRO A 438 22.22 11.96 -7.06
CA PRO A 438 22.27 13.42 -7.00
C PRO A 438 20.90 14.09 -7.19
N LEU A 439 20.06 13.57 -8.09
CA LEU A 439 18.72 14.10 -8.36
C LEU A 439 17.77 13.84 -7.17
N ASP A 440 17.74 12.61 -6.68
CA ASP A 440 16.94 12.20 -5.53
C ASP A 440 17.32 12.96 -4.23
N MET A 441 18.62 13.20 -4.00
CA MET A 441 19.10 14.05 -2.91
C MET A 441 18.64 15.52 -3.07
N ALA A 442 18.66 16.06 -4.29
CA ALA A 442 18.20 17.42 -4.54
C ALA A 442 16.66 17.57 -4.44
N LYS A 443 15.88 16.55 -4.87
CA LYS A 443 14.44 16.43 -4.59
C LYS A 443 14.18 16.50 -3.09
N LEU A 444 14.86 15.65 -2.31
CA LEU A 444 14.66 15.55 -0.87
C LEU A 444 14.97 16.87 -0.16
N ARG A 445 16.07 17.55 -0.52
CA ARG A 445 16.42 18.85 0.07
C ARG A 445 15.35 19.91 -0.17
N LEU A 446 14.74 19.94 -1.36
CA LEU A 446 13.61 20.84 -1.66
C LEU A 446 12.37 20.51 -0.82
N GLN A 447 12.01 19.21 -0.70
CA GLN A 447 10.84 18.76 0.06
C GLN A 447 10.98 19.03 1.57
N VAL A 448 12.19 18.84 2.12
CA VAL A 448 12.50 19.02 3.55
C VAL A 448 12.69 20.49 3.93
N GLN A 449 13.11 21.36 3.00
CA GLN A 449 13.31 22.79 3.24
C GLN A 449 12.01 23.45 3.72
N ARG A 450 12.00 23.86 4.99
CA ARG A 450 10.90 24.59 5.64
C ARG A 450 10.89 26.05 5.17
N GLY A 451 9.72 26.68 5.15
CA GLY A 451 9.58 28.11 4.88
C GLY A 451 10.16 28.94 6.03
N ALA A 452 10.78 30.08 5.70
CA ALA A 452 11.30 30.98 6.71
C ALA A 452 10.15 31.77 7.36
N GLN A 453 9.89 31.54 8.65
CA GLN A 453 8.98 32.37 9.43
C GLN A 453 9.50 32.60 10.85
N ASN A 454 9.71 33.88 11.17
CA ASN A 454 9.79 34.48 12.51
C ASN A 454 10.49 33.69 13.62
N SER A 455 11.70 33.19 13.37
CA SER A 455 12.68 32.98 14.45
C SER A 455 13.19 34.34 14.94
N THR A 456 12.46 34.97 15.86
CA THR A 456 13.11 35.88 16.80
C THR A 456 14.16 35.08 17.59
N SER A 457 15.32 35.69 17.82
CA SER A 457 16.47 35.14 18.56
C SER A 457 17.43 34.20 17.78
N SER A 458 18.46 34.83 17.20
CA SER A 458 19.89 34.53 17.45
C SER A 458 20.55 33.21 17.01
N GLU A 459 19.85 32.16 16.55
CA GLU A 459 20.51 30.99 15.92
C GLU A 459 20.30 30.98 14.40
N GLN A 460 21.12 31.80 13.73
CA GLN A 460 21.10 32.00 12.29
C GLN A 460 21.90 30.93 11.53
N THR A 461 21.68 29.64 11.84
CA THR A 461 22.39 28.52 11.21
C THR A 461 21.80 28.22 9.82
N ALA A 462 22.12 29.10 8.86
CA ALA A 462 22.02 28.91 7.41
C ALA A 462 20.82 28.07 6.91
N ALA A 463 19.60 28.58 7.11
CA ALA A 463 18.41 28.05 6.42
C ALA A 463 18.52 28.33 4.90
N THR A 464 19.23 27.47 4.18
CA THR A 464 19.46 27.57 2.74
C THR A 464 18.14 27.40 1.98
N ASN A 465 17.61 28.52 1.50
CA ASN A 465 16.43 28.53 0.66
C ASN A 465 16.81 28.22 -0.80
N TYR A 466 16.70 26.95 -1.20
CA TYR A 466 16.89 26.55 -2.58
C TYR A 466 15.79 27.15 -3.45
N ARG A 467 16.20 27.76 -4.57
CA ARG A 467 15.28 28.23 -5.61
C ARG A 467 14.78 27.11 -6.51
N GLY A 468 15.48 25.98 -6.56
CA GLY A 468 15.10 24.82 -7.37
C GLY A 468 16.16 23.72 -7.39
N MET A 469 15.95 22.73 -8.26
CA MET A 469 16.77 21.52 -8.34
C MET A 469 18.25 21.80 -8.66
N THR A 470 18.48 22.69 -9.63
CA THR A 470 19.83 23.09 -10.08
C THR A 470 20.60 23.83 -8.99
N ASP A 471 19.91 24.60 -8.18
CA ASP A 471 20.47 25.33 -7.04
C ASP A 471 20.87 24.37 -5.90
N ALA A 472 20.01 23.40 -5.57
CA ALA A 472 20.31 22.34 -4.62
C ALA A 472 21.52 21.46 -5.05
N LEU A 473 21.62 21.14 -6.34
CA LEU A 473 22.76 20.43 -6.93
C LEU A 473 24.04 21.27 -6.90
N ARG A 474 23.96 22.54 -7.31
CA ARG A 474 25.11 23.49 -7.29
C ARG A 474 25.65 23.65 -5.87
N TYR A 475 24.77 23.86 -4.90
CA TYR A 475 25.13 23.96 -3.49
C TYR A 475 25.78 22.66 -2.99
N ALA A 476 25.20 21.49 -3.30
CA ALA A 476 25.80 20.20 -2.93
C ALA A 476 27.23 20.02 -3.44
N TYR A 477 27.48 20.44 -4.69
CA TYR A 477 28.80 20.42 -5.30
C TYR A 477 29.75 21.44 -4.67
N GLN A 478 29.28 22.63 -4.33
CA GLN A 478 30.08 23.65 -3.64
C GLN A 478 30.45 23.24 -2.21
N SER A 479 29.56 22.55 -1.47
CA SER A 479 29.82 22.13 -0.10
C SER A 479 30.71 20.89 0.05
N GLY A 480 30.81 20.03 -0.96
CA GLY A 480 31.51 18.74 -0.84
C GLY A 480 31.99 18.09 -2.14
N GLY A 481 32.04 18.85 -3.23
CA GLY A 481 32.39 18.35 -4.57
C GLY A 481 31.50 17.19 -5.02
N VAL A 482 32.08 16.27 -5.79
CA VAL A 482 31.40 15.06 -6.27
C VAL A 482 30.90 14.19 -5.10
N ARG A 483 31.65 14.10 -3.99
CA ARG A 483 31.23 13.36 -2.79
C ARG A 483 29.99 13.98 -2.13
N GLY A 484 29.84 15.30 -2.20
CA GLY A 484 28.66 16.03 -1.73
C GLY A 484 27.39 15.73 -2.54
N LEU A 485 27.52 15.52 -3.86
CA LEU A 485 26.42 15.12 -4.75
C LEU A 485 25.92 13.69 -4.48
N PHE A 486 26.83 12.76 -4.16
CA PHE A 486 26.50 11.36 -3.85
C PHE A 486 26.31 11.08 -2.36
N ARG A 487 26.17 12.12 -1.52
CA ARG A 487 25.90 11.96 -0.08
C ARG A 487 24.56 11.24 0.12
N GLY A 488 24.61 10.10 0.81
CA GLY A 488 23.44 9.22 1.01
C GLY A 488 23.19 8.21 -0.10
N ALA A 489 23.98 8.18 -1.19
CA ALA A 489 23.80 7.21 -2.28
C ALA A 489 23.86 5.75 -1.80
N GLY A 490 24.82 5.40 -0.93
CA GLY A 490 24.90 4.07 -0.33
C GLY A 490 23.69 3.71 0.55
N ALA A 491 23.06 4.69 1.19
CA ALA A 491 21.82 4.47 1.95
C ALA A 491 20.61 4.25 1.02
N ARG A 492 20.57 4.95 -0.12
CA ARG A 492 19.56 4.73 -1.16
C ARG A 492 19.68 3.32 -1.76
N VAL A 493 20.90 2.88 -2.10
CA VAL A 493 21.14 1.50 -2.59
C VAL A 493 20.75 0.46 -1.53
N LEU A 494 21.16 0.67 -0.28
CA LEU A 494 20.82 -0.21 0.84
C LEU A 494 19.31 -0.30 1.11
N HIS A 495 18.55 0.77 0.86
CA HIS A 495 17.09 0.74 0.88
C HIS A 495 16.50 0.02 -0.34
N PHE A 496 17.01 0.32 -1.54
CA PHE A 496 16.39 -0.11 -2.80
C PHE A 496 16.53 -1.62 -3.05
N VAL A 497 17.70 -2.20 -2.78
CA VAL A 497 17.98 -3.62 -3.02
C VAL A 497 17.02 -4.54 -2.24
N PRO A 498 16.86 -4.40 -0.90
CA PRO A 498 15.86 -5.18 -0.15
C PRO A 498 14.42 -4.85 -0.58
N ALA A 499 14.10 -3.58 -0.87
CA ALA A 499 12.75 -3.19 -1.24
C ALA A 499 12.30 -3.92 -2.52
N THR A 500 13.14 -3.93 -3.55
CA THR A 500 12.86 -4.63 -4.82
C THR A 500 12.77 -6.14 -4.62
N THR A 501 13.73 -6.75 -3.92
CA THR A 501 13.74 -8.20 -3.64
C THR A 501 12.51 -8.66 -2.87
N ILE A 502 12.14 -7.94 -1.80
CA ILE A 502 10.95 -8.25 -0.99
C ILE A 502 9.69 -8.03 -1.83
N THR A 503 9.62 -6.96 -2.63
CA THR A 503 8.46 -6.69 -3.49
C THR A 503 8.26 -7.80 -4.51
N MET A 504 9.30 -8.22 -5.24
CA MET A 504 9.19 -9.30 -6.23
C MET A 504 8.81 -10.64 -5.58
N THR A 505 9.53 -11.05 -4.52
CA THR A 505 9.28 -12.35 -3.87
C THR A 505 7.90 -12.42 -3.23
N THR A 506 7.46 -11.32 -2.59
CA THR A 506 6.12 -11.25 -1.99
C THR A 506 5.05 -11.15 -3.08
N TYR A 507 5.29 -10.43 -4.17
CA TYR A 507 4.37 -10.32 -5.30
C TYR A 507 4.11 -11.69 -5.91
N GLU A 508 5.15 -12.45 -6.24
CA GLU A 508 4.98 -13.78 -6.84
C GLU A 508 4.30 -14.75 -5.89
N THR A 509 4.76 -14.82 -4.63
CA THR A 509 4.14 -15.69 -3.61
C THR A 509 2.65 -15.35 -3.41
N CYS A 510 2.32 -14.06 -3.23
CA CYS A 510 0.94 -13.64 -3.06
C CYS A 510 0.11 -13.85 -4.34
N ARG A 511 0.65 -13.53 -5.52
CA ARG A 511 -0.02 -13.73 -6.80
C ARG A 511 -0.34 -15.20 -7.03
N GLU A 512 0.59 -16.12 -6.76
CA GLU A 512 0.35 -17.57 -6.90
C GLU A 512 -0.68 -18.07 -5.89
N LEU A 513 -0.60 -17.63 -4.63
CA LEU A 513 -1.62 -17.93 -3.62
C LEU A 513 -3.01 -17.44 -4.06
N PHE A 514 -3.13 -16.20 -4.54
CA PHE A 514 -4.40 -15.65 -5.03
C PHE A 514 -4.86 -16.30 -6.33
N TYR A 515 -3.96 -16.60 -7.27
CA TYR A 515 -4.29 -17.21 -8.56
C TYR A 515 -4.76 -18.65 -8.38
N ASN A 516 -4.05 -19.48 -7.60
CA ASN A 516 -4.46 -20.85 -7.29
C ASN A 516 -5.81 -20.84 -6.55
N ALA A 517 -5.96 -19.97 -5.55
CA ALA A 517 -7.21 -19.82 -4.81
C ALA A 517 -8.36 -19.24 -5.66
N LEU A 518 -8.10 -18.62 -6.82
CA LEU A 518 -9.13 -18.20 -7.79
C LEU A 518 -9.41 -19.26 -8.85
N GLN A 519 -8.39 -20.00 -9.32
CA GLN A 519 -8.53 -21.05 -10.33
C GLN A 519 -9.37 -22.22 -9.83
N GLU A 520 -9.31 -22.52 -8.52
CA GLU A 520 -10.13 -23.54 -7.86
C GLU A 520 -11.63 -23.16 -7.73
N ARG A 521 -12.10 -22.13 -8.47
CA ARG A 521 -13.53 -21.80 -8.65
C ARG A 521 -14.13 -22.27 -9.96
N THR A 522 -13.29 -22.41 -10.98
CA THR A 522 -13.64 -22.72 -12.38
C THR A 522 -13.44 -24.20 -12.66
#